data_AF-A0A959EDU8-F1
#
_entry.id   AF-A0A959EDU8-F1
#
_cell.length_a   1.000
_cell.length_b   1.000
_cell.length_c   1.000
_cell.angle_alpha   90.00
_cell.angle_beta   90.00
_cell.angle_gamma   90.00
#
_symmetry.space_group_name_H-M   'P 1'
#
loop_
_entity.id
_entity.type
_entity.pdbx_description
1 polymer ?
#
loop_
_entity_poly.entity_id
_entity_poly.type
_entity_poly.pdbx_seq_one_letter_code
_entity_poly.pdbx_strand_id
1 'polypeptide(L)'
;WEILRYQPSLTDADKIETETIGTFRQFPVKLAWAITIHKSQGKTFDKAIIDLGRGAFEHGQAYVALSRCRSLEGIVLKQPIRMQDIITDEKVVEYYEQYF
;
A
#
# COMPACT_ATOMS: atom_id res chain seq x y z
N TRP A 1 16.56 6.12 10.64
CA TRP A 1 15.18 6.64 10.83
C TRP A 1 15.00 6.92 12.30
N GLU A 2 14.42 8.07 12.64
CA GLU A 2 14.10 8.48 14.01
C GLU A 2 12.59 8.52 14.15
N ILE A 3 12.07 7.99 15.25
CA ILE A 3 10.66 8.06 15.61
C ILE A 3 10.53 9.26 16.54
N LEU A 4 9.81 10.28 16.09
CA LEU A 4 9.67 11.55 16.77
C LEU A 4 8.31 11.62 17.46
N ARG A 5 8.29 12.09 18.70
CA ARG A 5 7.09 12.49 19.42
C ARG A 5 7.07 14.01 19.51
N TYR A 6 5.96 14.60 19.10
CA TYR A 6 5.73 16.04 19.24
C TYR A 6 5.01 16.31 20.55
N GLN A 7 5.49 17.28 21.31
CA GLN A 7 4.87 17.74 22.55
C GLN A 7 4.83 19.28 22.58
N PRO A 8 3.76 19.89 23.12
CA PRO A 8 3.73 21.34 23.34
C PRO A 8 4.82 21.72 24.34
N SER A 9 5.55 22.81 24.08
CA SER A 9 6.53 23.33 25.04
C SER A 9 5.81 23.81 26.30
N LEU A 10 6.38 23.47 27.47
CA LEU A 10 5.84 23.89 28.76
C LEU A 10 6.03 25.40 29.03
N THR A 11 6.88 26.07 28.26
CA THR A 11 7.22 27.49 28.43
C THR A 11 6.63 28.42 27.37
N ASP A 12 6.27 27.90 26.20
CA ASP A 12 5.75 28.72 25.10
C ASP A 12 4.70 27.95 24.30
N ALA A 13 3.45 28.41 24.35
CA ALA A 13 2.30 27.69 23.80
C ALA A 13 2.32 27.55 22.27
N ASP A 14 3.05 28.43 21.58
CA ASP A 14 3.21 28.39 20.12
C ASP A 14 4.37 27.49 19.66
N LYS A 15 5.09 26.86 20.59
CA LYS A 15 6.31 26.10 20.28
C LYS A 15 6.08 24.60 20.45
N ILE A 16 6.28 23.86 19.37
CA ILE A 16 6.23 22.39 19.37
C ILE A 16 7.65 21.85 19.55
N GLU A 17 7.87 21.10 20.62
CA GLU A 17 9.12 20.39 20.86
C GLU A 17 9.07 18.98 20.29
N THR A 18 10.23 18.47 19.88
CA THR A 18 10.37 17.15 19.26
C THR A 18 11.28 16.28 20.11
N GLU A 19 10.74 15.18 20.62
CA GLU A 19 11.47 14.17 21.39
C GLU A 19 11.72 12.94 20.51
N THR A 20 12.98 12.50 20.41
CA THR A 20 13.29 11.23 19.73
C THR A 20 13.02 10.08 20.68
N ILE A 21 11.93 9.34 20.42
CA ILE A 21 11.50 8.22 21.25
C ILE A 21 12.02 6.87 20.76
N GLY A 22 12.70 6.83 19.61
CA GLY A 22 13.33 5.64 19.10
C GLY A 22 14.13 5.87 17.83
N THR A 23 15.11 5.01 17.56
CA THR A 23 15.91 5.06 16.33
C THR A 23 16.01 3.69 15.69
N PHE A 24 16.05 3.67 14.35
CA PHE A 24 16.23 2.48 13.54
C PHE A 24 17.36 2.72 12.53
N ARG A 25 18.42 1.93 12.62
CA ARG A 25 19.59 1.99 11.73
C ARG A 25 19.68 0.71 10.91
N GLN A 26 19.62 0.87 9.59
CA GLN A 26 19.74 -0.21 8.61
C GLN A 26 20.24 0.38 7.30
N PHE A 27 20.88 -0.44 6.46
CA PHE A 27 21.19 -0.04 5.08
C PHE A 27 19.89 0.24 4.31
N PRO A 28 19.83 1.32 3.50
CA PRO A 28 18.62 1.72 2.78
C PRO A 28 18.40 0.88 1.51
N VAL A 29 18.49 -0.44 1.62
CA VAL A 29 18.34 -1.39 0.51
C VAL A 29 17.40 -2.52 0.89
N LYS A 30 16.64 -3.03 -0.09
CA LYS A 30 15.75 -4.17 0.08
C LYS A 30 15.69 -4.99 -1.20
N LEU A 31 15.58 -6.31 -1.07
CA LEU A 31 15.27 -7.19 -2.19
C LEU A 31 13.93 -6.76 -2.83
N ALA A 32 13.90 -6.69 -4.16
CA ALA A 32 12.80 -6.09 -4.91
C ALA A 32 12.24 -6.95 -6.06
N TRP A 33 12.76 -8.18 -6.25
CA TRP A 33 12.17 -9.12 -7.24
C TRP A 33 10.74 -9.53 -6.88
N ALA A 34 10.51 -9.77 -5.60
CA ALA A 34 9.19 -10.00 -5.05
C ALA A 34 8.87 -8.91 -4.03
N ILE A 35 7.74 -8.24 -4.22
CA ILE A 35 7.23 -7.23 -3.30
C ILE A 35 5.77 -7.55 -2.99
N THR A 36 5.29 -7.10 -1.84
CA THR A 36 3.88 -7.23 -1.50
C THR A 36 3.05 -6.27 -2.37
N ILE A 37 1.79 -6.65 -2.63
CA ILE A 37 0.85 -5.80 -3.38
C ILE A 37 0.75 -4.40 -2.76
N HIS A 38 0.67 -4.30 -1.43
CA HIS A 38 0.69 -3.02 -0.72
C HIS A 38 1.93 -2.17 -1.02
N LYS A 39 3.12 -2.77 -1.12
CA LYS A 39 4.35 -2.05 -1.48
C LYS A 39 4.48 -1.77 -2.97
N SER A 40 3.65 -2.40 -3.80
CA SER A 40 3.55 -2.15 -5.23
C SER A 40 2.66 -0.95 -5.58
N GLN A 41 1.81 -0.50 -4.64
CA GLN A 41 0.89 0.62 -4.86
C GLN A 41 1.62 1.88 -5.34
N GLY A 42 1.10 2.51 -6.39
CA GLY A 42 1.72 3.68 -7.03
C GLY A 42 2.93 3.36 -7.91
N LYS A 43 3.31 2.09 -8.07
CA LYS A 43 4.34 1.66 -9.02
C LYS A 43 3.72 1.20 -10.34
N THR A 44 4.56 1.13 -11.36
CA THR A 44 4.20 0.64 -12.69
C THR A 44 5.23 -0.39 -13.13
N PHE A 45 4.77 -1.53 -13.65
CA PHE A 45 5.59 -2.62 -14.14
C PHE A 45 5.23 -2.94 -15.59
N ASP A 46 6.23 -3.37 -16.36
CA ASP A 46 6.02 -3.88 -17.71
C ASP A 46 5.62 -5.36 -17.72
N LYS A 47 6.13 -6.13 -16.75
CA LYS A 47 5.81 -7.54 -16.56
C LYS A 47 5.70 -7.86 -15.08
N ALA A 48 4.68 -8.62 -14.69
CA ALA A 48 4.47 -9.02 -13.31
C ALA A 48 3.87 -10.43 -13.22
N ILE A 49 4.39 -11.22 -12.29
CA ILE A 49 3.74 -12.45 -11.84
C ILE A 49 2.94 -12.10 -10.58
N ILE A 50 1.63 -12.29 -10.62
CA ILE A 50 0.73 -11.99 -9.52
C ILE A 50 0.36 -13.29 -8.82
N ASP A 51 0.63 -13.34 -7.52
CA ASP A 51 0.26 -14.45 -6.64
C ASP A 51 -0.57 -13.93 -5.47
N LEU A 52 -1.87 -14.23 -5.48
CA LEU A 52 -2.79 -13.89 -4.38
C LEU A 52 -2.73 -14.91 -3.21
N GLY A 53 -1.90 -15.95 -3.30
CA GLY A 53 -1.72 -16.94 -2.24
C GLY A 53 -3.03 -17.64 -1.85
N ARG A 54 -3.60 -17.28 -0.70
CA ARG A 54 -4.89 -17.81 -0.19
C ARG A 54 -6.10 -17.00 -0.66
N GLY A 55 -5.88 -15.88 -1.34
CA GLY A 55 -6.88 -14.93 -1.78
C GLY A 55 -6.57 -13.50 -1.37
N ALA A 56 -7.32 -12.55 -1.94
CA ALA A 56 -7.32 -11.18 -1.44
C ALA A 56 -7.99 -11.13 -0.05
N PHE A 57 -7.50 -10.25 0.81
CA PHE A 57 -8.02 -10.06 2.16
C PHE A 57 -8.37 -8.60 2.49
N GLU A 58 -8.01 -7.66 1.60
CA GLU A 58 -8.32 -6.23 1.74
C GLU A 58 -9.07 -5.69 0.53
N HIS A 59 -9.86 -4.65 0.78
CA HIS A 59 -10.57 -3.91 -0.25
C HIS A 59 -9.59 -3.34 -1.29
N GLY A 60 -9.89 -3.54 -2.57
CA GLY A 60 -9.07 -3.05 -3.68
C GLY A 60 -7.74 -3.77 -3.89
N GLN A 61 -7.37 -4.78 -3.08
CA GLN A 61 -6.07 -5.42 -3.18
C GLN A 61 -5.84 -6.11 -4.54
N ALA A 62 -6.81 -6.88 -5.02
CA ALA A 62 -6.74 -7.53 -6.34
C ALA A 62 -6.66 -6.48 -7.47
N TYR A 63 -7.45 -5.41 -7.37
CA TYR A 63 -7.41 -4.29 -8.31
C TYR A 63 -6.04 -3.59 -8.31
N VAL A 64 -5.46 -3.31 -7.14
CA VAL A 64 -4.13 -2.71 -7.03
C VAL A 64 -3.11 -3.60 -7.73
N ALA A 65 -3.11 -4.91 -7.47
CA ALA A 65 -2.18 -5.85 -8.08
C ALA A 65 -2.25 -5.85 -9.61
N LEU A 66 -3.46 -5.93 -10.18
CA LEU A 66 -3.69 -5.95 -11.62
C LEU A 66 -3.33 -4.61 -12.28
N SER A 67 -3.72 -3.49 -11.67
CA SER A 67 -3.50 -2.14 -12.20
C SER A 67 -2.04 -1.69 -12.18
N ARG A 68 -1.11 -2.44 -11.57
CA ARG A 68 0.31 -2.08 -11.62
C ARG A 68 0.97 -2.44 -12.95
N CYS A 69 0.43 -3.38 -13.71
CA CYS A 69 0.98 -3.77 -15.00
C CYS A 69 0.41 -2.89 -16.13
N ARG A 70 1.27 -2.47 -17.08
CA ARG A 70 0.85 -1.58 -18.18
C ARG A 70 -0.05 -2.26 -19.21
N SER A 71 0.12 -3.56 -19.40
CA SER A 71 -0.65 -4.34 -20.36
C SER A 71 -1.05 -5.68 -19.79
N LEU A 72 -2.11 -6.27 -20.34
CA LEU A 72 -2.62 -7.57 -19.92
C LEU A 72 -1.62 -8.69 -20.26
N GLU A 73 -0.93 -8.58 -21.39
CA GLU A 73 0.09 -9.54 -21.85
C GLU A 73 1.31 -9.57 -20.93
N GLY A 74 1.56 -8.49 -20.18
CA GLY A 74 2.60 -8.42 -19.17
C GLY A 74 2.23 -9.14 -17.85
N ILE A 75 0.97 -9.56 -17.68
CA ILE A 75 0.49 -10.18 -16.45
C ILE A 75 0.53 -11.70 -16.59
N VAL A 76 1.13 -12.36 -15.59
CA VAL A 76 0.98 -13.80 -15.37
C VAL A 76 0.32 -14.01 -14.02
N LEU A 77 -0.85 -14.64 -14.01
CA LEU A 77 -1.50 -15.06 -12.78
C LEU A 77 -0.97 -16.44 -12.39
N LYS A 78 -0.39 -16.56 -11.19
CA LYS A 78 0.09 -17.86 -10.69
C LYS A 78 -1.06 -18.83 -10.40
N GLN A 79 -2.25 -18.28 -10.14
CA GLN A 79 -3.50 -19.00 -9.92
C GLN A 79 -4.68 -18.15 -10.41
N PRO A 80 -5.81 -18.76 -10.80
CA PRO A 80 -7.00 -18.01 -11.22
C PRO A 80 -7.51 -17.09 -10.12
N ILE A 81 -7.97 -15.90 -10.51
CA ILE A 81 -8.66 -14.98 -9.59
C ILE A 81 -10.08 -15.48 -9.39
N ARG A 82 -10.51 -15.57 -8.13
CA ARG A 82 -11.88 -15.96 -7.76
C ARG A 82 -12.72 -14.73 -7.50
N MET A 83 -14.03 -14.85 -7.63
CA MET A 83 -14.95 -13.73 -7.36
C MET A 83 -14.82 -13.19 -5.94
N GLN A 84 -14.56 -14.07 -4.96
CA GLN A 84 -14.30 -13.68 -3.57
C GLN A 84 -13.04 -12.82 -3.38
N ASP A 85 -12.11 -12.81 -4.35
CA ASP A 85 -10.89 -12.01 -4.27
C ASP A 85 -11.14 -10.55 -4.72
N ILE A 86 -12.32 -10.25 -5.27
CA ILE A 86 -12.73 -8.90 -5.67
C ILE A 86 -13.53 -8.30 -4.52
N ILE A 87 -12.84 -7.56 -3.66
CA ILE A 87 -13.40 -6.93 -2.48
C ILE A 87 -13.45 -5.42 -2.70
N THR A 88 -14.64 -4.84 -2.60
CA THR A 88 -14.87 -3.39 -2.75
C THR A 88 -15.50 -2.85 -1.47
N ASP A 89 -15.15 -1.64 -1.06
CA ASP A 89 -15.77 -0.97 0.09
C ASP A 89 -17.02 -0.22 -0.40
N GLU A 90 -18.19 -0.58 0.13
CA GLU A 90 -19.47 0.03 -0.23
C GLU A 90 -19.49 1.55 0.02
N LYS A 91 -18.83 2.03 1.07
CA LYS A 91 -18.77 3.48 1.36
C LYS A 91 -18.04 4.26 0.27
N VAL A 92 -17.03 3.63 -0.35
CA VAL A 92 -16.32 4.23 -1.47
C VAL A 92 -17.22 4.27 -2.70
N VAL A 93 -18.02 3.24 -2.93
CA VAL A 93 -19.00 3.22 -4.03
C VAL A 93 -20.05 4.32 -3.83
N GLU A 94 -20.68 4.38 -2.66
CA GLU A 94 -21.66 5.40 -2.30
C GLU A 94 -21.09 6.83 -2.47
N TYR A 95 -19.86 7.05 -2.00
CA TYR A 95 -19.17 8.33 -2.18
C TYR A 95 -18.97 8.66 -3.66
N TYR A 96 -18.54 7.70 -4.48
CA TYR A 96 -18.34 7.95 -5.91
C TYR A 96 -19.67 8.26 -6.62
N GLU A 97 -20.73 7.52 -6.33
CA GLU A 97 -22.06 7.73 -6.93
C GLU A 97 -22.71 9.06 -6.51
N GLN A 98 -22.43 9.55 -5.31
CA GLN A 98 -22.98 10.81 -4.81
C GLN A 98 -22.27 12.04 -5.38
N TYR A 99 -20.96 11.96 -5.62
CA TYR A 99 -20.12 13.12 -5.90
C TYR A 99 -19.51 13.15 -7.32
N PHE A 100 -19.59 12.08 -8.09
CA PHE A 100 -19.08 11.98 -9.47
C PHE A 100 -20.15 11.41 -10.41
#